data_AF-A0A7X8BWG0-F1
#
_entry.id   AF-A0A7X8BWG0-F1
#
_cell.length_a   1.000
_cell.length_b   1.000
_cell.length_c   1.000
_cell.angle_alpha   90.00
_cell.angle_beta   90.00
_cell.angle_gamma   90.00
#
_symmetry.space_group_name_H-M   'P 1'
#
loop_
_entity.id
_entity.type
_entity.pdbx_description
1 polymer ?
#
loop_
_entity_poly.entity_id
_entity_poly.type
_entity_poly.pdbx_seq_one_letter_code
_entity_poly.pdbx_strand_id
1 'polypeptide(L)'
;MGVISFFIGFIISAWLIGEKFYARFYHTKIPRDIVDKPLFYIALMLVVIGVVLFLAGFIGELFARYSASKNEYLVSDRLNV
;
A
#
# COMPACT_ATOMS: atom_id res chain seq x y z
N MET A 1 3.78 -2.74 7.79
CA MET A 1 4.33 -1.44 7.38
C MET A 1 3.60 -0.83 6.17
N GLY A 2 3.44 -1.53 5.04
CA GLY A 2 2.76 -0.97 3.85
C GLY A 2 1.34 -0.44 4.08
N VAL A 3 0.52 -1.15 4.86
CA VAL A 3 -0.84 -0.70 5.22
C VAL A 3 -0.84 0.64 5.97
N ILE A 4 0.16 0.89 6.83
CA ILE A 4 0.25 2.13 7.61
C ILE A 4 0.55 3.31 6.67
N SER A 5 1.53 3.16 5.78
CA SER A 5 1.88 4.18 4.78
C SER A 5 0.69 4.47 3.86
N PHE A 6 -0.02 3.43 3.40
CA PHE A 6 -1.23 3.56 2.61
C PHE A 6 -2.31 4.36 3.36
N PHE A 7 -2.62 4.00 4.60
CA PHE A 7 -3.66 4.66 5.40
C PHE A 7 -3.35 6.13 5.66
N ILE A 8 -2.10 6.48 5.98
CA ILE A 8 -1.69 7.87 6.19
C ILE A 8 -1.88 8.67 4.90
N GLY A 9 -1.38 8.17 3.77
CA GLY A 9 -1.55 8.84 2.47
C GLY A 9 -3.02 8.96 2.06
N PHE A 10 -3.83 7.95 2.37
CA PHE A 10 -5.26 7.94 2.11
C PHE A 10 -6.01 8.99 2.94
N ILE A 11 -5.76 9.07 4.25
CA ILE A 11 -6.38 10.06 5.14
C ILE A 11 -6.03 11.49 4.70
N ILE A 12 -4.76 11.75 4.37
CA ILE A 12 -4.34 13.07 3.91
C ILE A 12 -5.03 13.42 2.58
N SER A 13 -5.09 12.49 1.63
CA SER A 13 -5.75 12.70 0.35
C SER A 13 -7.26 12.94 0.52
N ALA A 14 -7.92 12.13 1.34
CA ALA A 14 -9.35 12.27 1.65
C ALA A 14 -9.65 13.62 2.33
N TRP A 15 -8.78 14.07 3.24
CA TRP A 15 -8.92 15.37 3.88
C TRP A 15 -8.77 16.52 2.88
N LEU A 16 -7.74 16.52 2.02
CA LEU A 16 -7.55 17.55 1.01
C LEU A 16 -8.72 17.63 0.02
N ILE A 17 -9.27 16.48 -0.37
CA ILE A 17 -10.46 16.41 -1.22
C ILE A 17 -11.67 16.96 -0.45
N GLY A 18 -11.88 16.53 0.79
CA GLY A 18 -12.97 16.99 1.65
C GLY A 18 -12.96 18.50 1.90
N GLU A 19 -11.78 19.10 2.13
CA GLU A 19 -11.59 20.55 2.26
C GLU A 19 -12.10 21.29 1.01
N LYS A 20 -11.74 20.80 -0.18
CA LYS A 20 -12.17 21.41 -1.45
C LYS A 20 -13.69 21.28 -1.66
N PHE A 21 -14.27 20.12 -1.35
CA PHE A 21 -15.72 19.92 -1.44
C PHE A 21 -16.48 20.81 -0.44
N TYR A 22 -16.00 20.90 0.81
CA TYR A 22 -16.56 21.76 1.84
C TYR A 22 -16.57 23.22 1.39
N ALA A 23 -15.43 23.73 0.90
CA ALA A 23 -15.34 25.11 0.45
C ALA A 23 -16.29 25.43 -0.71
N ARG A 24 -16.47 24.48 -1.64
CA ARG A 24 -17.42 24.60 -2.74
C ARG A 24 -18.88 24.63 -2.27
N PHE A 25 -19.22 23.82 -1.27
CA PHE A 25 -20.59 23.70 -0.76
C PHE A 25 -21.01 24.94 0.04
N TYR A 26 -20.11 25.51 0.84
CA TYR A 26 -20.41 26.68 1.69
C TYR A 26 -20.11 28.03 1.01
N HIS A 27 -19.88 28.04 -0.31
CA HIS A 27 -19.54 29.25 -1.10
C HIS A 27 -18.40 30.08 -0.49
N THR A 28 -17.46 29.42 0.21
CA THR A 28 -16.28 30.11 0.72
C THR A 28 -15.24 30.24 -0.39
N LYS A 29 -14.18 31.02 -0.15
CA LYS A 29 -13.12 31.24 -1.13
C LYS A 29 -12.56 29.89 -1.56
N ILE A 30 -12.67 29.56 -2.84
CA ILE A 30 -12.23 28.27 -3.38
C ILE A 30 -10.74 28.12 -3.08
N PRO A 31 -10.33 27.12 -2.28
CA PRO A 31 -8.93 26.89 -2.00
C PRO A 31 -8.20 26.52 -3.29
N ARG A 32 -6.91 26.85 -3.36
CA ARG A 32 -6.03 26.48 -4.46
C ARG A 32 -6.19 24.99 -4.80
N ASP A 33 -6.05 24.64 -6.07
CA ASP A 33 -6.23 23.28 -6.53
C ASP A 33 -5.40 22.27 -5.74
N ILE A 34 -5.99 21.10 -5.52
CA ILE A 34 -5.40 20.04 -4.70
C ILE A 34 -4.02 19.65 -5.24
N VAL A 35 -3.89 19.60 -6.56
CA VAL A 35 -2.63 19.27 -7.25
C VAL A 35 -1.54 20.31 -7.07
N ASP A 36 -1.88 21.56 -6.72
CA ASP A 36 -0.87 22.58 -6.46
C ASP A 36 -0.31 22.52 -5.03
N LYS A 37 -0.94 21.75 -4.14
CA LYS A 37 -0.51 21.61 -2.75
C LYS A 37 0.61 20.57 -2.68
N PRO A 38 1.84 20.91 -2.22
CA PRO A 38 2.93 19.93 -2.09
C PRO A 38 2.55 18.70 -1.24
N LEU A 39 1.69 18.90 -0.24
CA LEU A 39 1.17 17.84 0.61
C LEU A 39 0.41 16.75 -0.16
N PHE A 40 -0.24 17.09 -1.29
CA PHE A 40 -0.93 16.12 -2.13
C PHE A 40 0.05 15.11 -2.74
N TYR A 41 1.21 15.57 -3.22
CA TYR A 41 2.22 14.68 -3.79
C TYR A 41 2.86 13.78 -2.74
N ILE A 42 3.07 14.27 -1.51
CA ILE A 42 3.53 13.44 -0.39
C ILE A 42 2.48 12.37 -0.07
N ALA A 43 1.21 12.74 -0.01
CA ALA A 43 0.11 11.81 0.24
C ALA A 43 0.02 10.73 -0.86
N LEU A 44 0.13 11.14 -2.13
CA LEU A 44 0.14 10.23 -3.27
C LEU A 44 1.34 9.26 -3.22
N MET A 45 2.53 9.77 -2.90
CA MET A 45 3.73 8.95 -2.75
C MET A 45 3.58 7.92 -1.63
N LEU A 46 3.00 8.30 -0.49
CA LEU A 46 2.72 7.39 0.62
C LEU A 46 1.74 6.28 0.23
N VAL A 47 0.71 6.58 -0.56
CA VAL A 47 -0.22 5.58 -1.09
C VAL A 47 0.52 4.59 -2.00
N VAL A 48 1.31 5.10 -2.96
CA VAL A 48 2.07 4.25 -3.90
C VAL A 48 3.05 3.34 -3.15
N ILE A 49 3.83 3.90 -2.22
CA ILE A 49 4.77 3.13 -1.38
C ILE A 49 4.02 2.10 -0.54
N GLY A 50 2.87 2.47 0.03
CA GLY A 50 2.05 1.56 0.83
C GLY A 50 1.61 0.33 0.03
N VAL A 51 1.14 0.53 -1.20
CA VAL A 51 0.75 -0.56 -2.12
C VAL A 51 1.95 -1.44 -2.47
N VAL A 52 3.09 -0.84 -2.84
CA VAL A 52 4.31 -1.59 -3.19
C VAL A 52 4.80 -2.43 -2.01
N LEU A 53 4.86 -1.85 -0.81
CA LEU A 53 5.31 -2.57 0.40
C LEU A 53 4.34 -3.68 0.81
N PHE A 54 3.03 -3.49 0.62
CA PHE A 54 2.04 -4.53 0.87
C PHE A 54 2.20 -5.69 -0.11
N LEU A 55 2.30 -5.40 -1.41
CA LEU A 55 2.49 -6.41 -2.44
C LEU A 55 3.81 -7.16 -2.27
N ALA A 56 4.90 -6.45 -1.99
CA ALA A 56 6.21 -7.07 -1.73
C ALA A 56 6.16 -8.01 -0.51
N GLY A 57 5.46 -7.63 0.56
CA GLY A 57 5.23 -8.49 1.71
C GLY A 57 4.45 -9.76 1.35
N PHE A 58 3.36 -9.62 0.60
CA PHE A 58 2.54 -10.76 0.15
C PHE A 58 3.32 -11.72 -0.75
N ILE A 59 4.09 -11.18 -1.70
CA ILE A 59 4.98 -11.97 -2.55
C ILE A 59 6.03 -12.69 -1.71
N GLY A 60 6.66 -12.00 -0.75
CA GLY A 60 7.64 -12.61 0.16
C GLY A 60 7.06 -13.80 0.93
N GLU A 61 5.82 -13.68 1.40
CA GLU A 61 5.12 -14.77 2.08
C GLU A 61 4.82 -15.96 1.13
N LEU A 62 4.40 -15.69 -0.11
CA LEU A 62 4.17 -16.71 -1.12
C LEU A 62 5.46 -17.50 -1.44
N PHE A 63 6.58 -16.79 -1.62
CA PHE A 63 7.88 -17.41 -1.87
C PHE A 63 8.37 -18.26 -0.69
N ALA A 64 8.21 -17.78 0.55
CA ALA A 64 8.57 -18.54 1.74
C ALA A 64 7.77 -19.85 1.83
N ARG A 65 6.47 -19.81 1.53
CA ARG A 65 5.60 -21.00 1.50
C ARG A 65 5.98 -21.96 0.37
N TYR A 66 6.32 -21.45 -0.81
CA TYR A 66 6.78 -22.27 -1.94
C TYR A 66 8.08 -23.03 -1.62
N SER A 67 9.05 -22.39 -0.97
CA SER A 67 10.31 -23.04 -0.58
C SER A 67 10.13 -24.10 0.50
N ALA A 68 9.21 -23.89 1.46
CA ALA A 68 8.91 -24.88 2.49
C ALA A 68 8.30 -26.16 1.91
N SER A 69 7.41 -26.03 0.91
CA SER A 69 6.79 -27.19 0.23
C SER A 69 7.77 -28.03 -0.59
N LYS A 70 8.90 -27.47 -1.05
CA LYS A 70 9.89 -28.19 -1.87
C LYS A 70 10.92 -28.98 -1.05
N ASN A 71 10.96 -28.78 0.27
CA ASN A 71 11.91 -29.45 1.16
C ASN A 71 11.33 -30.72 1.82
N GLU A 72 10.14 -31.16 1.40
CA GLU A 72 9.68 -32.52 1.67
C GLU A 72 10.53 -33.48 0.86
N TYR A 73 11.48 -34.12 1.54
CA TYR A 73 12.33 -35.18 1.03
C TYR A 73 11.47 -36.22 0.28
N LEU A 74 11.57 -36.25 -1.05
CA LEU A 74 11.08 -37.39 -1.84
C LEU A 74 12.08 -38.53 -1.61
N VAL A 75 11.92 -39.27 -0.50
CA VAL A 75 12.62 -40.55 -0.33
C VAL A 75 12.08 -41.51 -1.38
N SER A 76 12.73 -41.55 -2.54
CA SER A 76 12.39 -42.43 -3.66
C SER A 76 12.65 -43.90 -3.30
N ASP A 77 13.72 -44.18 -2.56
CA ASP A 77 14.14 -45.58 -2.36
C ASP A 77 14.67 -45.82 -0.94
N ARG A 78 14.04 -46.78 -0.26
CA ARG A 78 14.67 -47.47 0.88
C ARG A 78 15.42 -48.66 0.30
N LEU A 79 16.75 -48.60 0.31
CA LEU A 79 17.57 -49.79 0.13
C LEU A 79 17.36 -50.69 1.35
N ASN A 80 16.57 -51.74 1.18
CA ASN A 80 16.36 -52.79 2.17
C ASN A 80 17.53 -53.79 2.02
N VAL A 81 18.63 -53.52 2.70
CA VAL A 81 19.73 -54.47 2.94
C VAL A 81 19.64 -55.04 4.34
#